data_AF-A0A7W1LPV0-F1
#
_entry.id   AF-A0A7W1LPV0-F1
#
_cell.length_a   1.000
_cell.length_b   1.000
_cell.length_c   1.000
_cell.angle_alpha   90.00
_cell.angle_beta   90.00
_cell.angle_gamma   90.00
#
_symmetry.space_group_name_H-M   'P 1'
#
loop_
_entity.id
_entity.type
_entity.pdbx_description
1 polymer ?
#
loop_
_entity_poly.entity_id
_entity_poly.type
_entity_poly.pdbx_seq_one_letter_code
_entity_poly.pdbx_strand_id
1 'polypeptide(L)'
;ALPAARGPLSAATRTASAQVISNGVAPDGRGVEVSFTDADGDERTGVIILARPEDIPAGAQLGVQYDPAEPEAVYAEGDAAHLTVRNLLFGMFWVGLVLLVCAAITVFRLVTRPRLRQRAVTTASARRVRVRRGLSDRSWLVLDHGGAVSWVPVYWDEAVSALHRDTPITVHGNPRRDRLILPVIDRTPIWPSGARRGSAPKGEETQPAPEDPVRRRSLARQVRGDAGALLFAPLFGLLWAYTDDSGVSGFLAATALSAGVLFWLPSIFGSDPTGPRDE
;
A
#
# COMPACT_ATOMS: atom_id res chain seq x y z
N ALA A 1 -13.83 -5.53 -17.85
CA ALA A 1 -13.35 -6.76 -17.20
C ALA A 1 -14.42 -7.38 -16.30
N LEU A 2 -14.74 -6.79 -15.13
CA LEU A 2 -15.70 -7.39 -14.20
C LEU A 2 -17.12 -7.62 -14.75
N PRO A 3 -17.77 -6.68 -15.49
CA PRO A 3 -19.09 -6.94 -16.06
C PRO A 3 -19.10 -8.09 -17.08
N ALA A 4 -18.04 -8.21 -17.89
CA ALA A 4 -17.90 -9.29 -18.87
C ALA A 4 -17.66 -10.65 -18.19
N ALA A 5 -16.88 -10.71 -17.11
CA ALA A 5 -16.66 -11.95 -16.35
C ALA A 5 -17.89 -12.36 -15.53
N ARG A 6 -18.70 -11.41 -15.06
CA ARG A 6 -19.87 -11.67 -14.21
C ARG A 6 -21.14 -11.96 -15.03
N GLY A 7 -21.24 -11.44 -16.25
CA GLY A 7 -22.41 -11.59 -17.12
C GLY A 7 -22.90 -13.03 -17.25
N PRO A 8 -22.04 -13.98 -17.66
CA PRO A 8 -22.45 -15.37 -17.83
C PRO A 8 -22.91 -16.02 -16.51
N LEU A 9 -22.18 -15.80 -15.41
CA LEU A 9 -22.59 -16.29 -14.08
C LEU A 9 -23.89 -15.67 -13.58
N SER A 10 -24.18 -14.43 -13.95
CA SER A 10 -25.45 -13.78 -13.57
C SER A 10 -26.65 -14.25 -14.39
N ALA A 11 -26.42 -14.75 -15.60
CA ALA A 11 -27.45 -15.35 -16.44
C ALA A 11 -27.74 -16.81 -16.04
N ALA A 12 -26.74 -17.50 -15.49
CA ALA A 12 -26.84 -18.85 -14.95
C ALA A 12 -27.67 -18.93 -13.64
N THR A 13 -28.98 -18.76 -13.76
CA THR A 13 -29.93 -18.63 -12.63
C THR A 13 -30.55 -19.95 -12.18
N ARG A 14 -30.34 -21.03 -12.93
CA ARG A 14 -30.86 -22.36 -12.61
C ARG A 14 -29.74 -23.28 -12.13
N THR A 15 -30.09 -24.25 -11.30
CA THR A 15 -29.15 -25.22 -10.73
C THR A 15 -29.61 -26.65 -10.97
N ALA A 16 -28.68 -27.56 -11.24
CA ALA A 16 -28.96 -28.99 -11.38
C ALA A 16 -27.82 -29.82 -10.76
N SER A 17 -28.08 -31.11 -10.50
CA SER A 17 -27.02 -32.09 -10.26
C SER A 17 -26.60 -32.66 -11.61
N ALA A 18 -25.31 -32.59 -11.92
CA ALA A 18 -24.74 -33.10 -13.15
C ALA A 18 -23.81 -34.27 -12.87
N GLN A 19 -23.70 -35.19 -13.84
CA GLN A 19 -22.79 -36.31 -13.81
C GLN A 19 -21.64 -36.10 -14.80
N VAL A 20 -20.42 -36.33 -14.36
CA VAL A 20 -19.23 -36.23 -15.21
C VAL A 20 -19.22 -37.36 -16.24
N ILE A 21 -19.15 -37.00 -17.52
CA ILE A 21 -19.03 -37.93 -18.64
C ILE A 21 -17.55 -38.13 -18.98
N SER A 22 -16.84 -37.03 -19.22
CA SER A 22 -15.46 -37.06 -19.72
C SER A 22 -14.67 -35.81 -19.26
N ASN A 23 -13.34 -35.95 -19.18
CA ASN A 23 -12.41 -34.85 -18.88
C ASN A 23 -11.51 -34.59 -20.09
N GLY A 24 -10.75 -33.50 -20.04
CA GLY A 24 -9.75 -33.21 -21.06
C GLY A 24 -10.35 -32.66 -22.35
N VAL A 25 -11.61 -32.21 -22.32
CA VAL A 25 -12.27 -31.57 -23.45
C VAL A 25 -11.69 -30.17 -23.65
N ALA A 26 -11.88 -29.60 -24.84
CA ALA A 26 -11.51 -28.23 -25.12
C ALA A 26 -12.17 -27.23 -24.13
N PRO A 27 -11.52 -26.10 -23.82
CA PRO A 27 -10.21 -25.67 -24.29
C PRO A 27 -9.05 -26.23 -23.46
N ASP A 28 -7.92 -26.53 -24.12
CA ASP A 28 -6.63 -26.89 -23.50
C ASP A 28 -6.66 -28.03 -22.48
N GLY A 29 -7.60 -28.97 -22.64
CA GLY A 29 -7.78 -30.08 -21.70
C GLY A 29 -8.42 -29.69 -20.37
N ARG A 30 -8.98 -28.48 -20.26
CA ARG A 30 -9.65 -27.97 -19.06
C ARG A 30 -11.16 -28.17 -19.05
N GLY A 31 -11.72 -28.66 -20.15
CA GLY A 31 -13.14 -28.96 -20.27
C GLY A 31 -13.50 -30.27 -19.57
N VAL A 32 -14.54 -30.22 -18.75
CA VAL A 32 -15.20 -31.39 -18.17
C VAL A 32 -16.62 -31.45 -18.73
N GLU A 33 -16.90 -32.48 -19.50
CA GLU A 33 -18.21 -32.71 -20.06
C GLU A 33 -19.12 -33.35 -19.01
N VAL A 34 -20.32 -32.80 -18.85
CA VAL A 34 -21.29 -33.25 -17.86
C VAL A 34 -22.67 -33.41 -18.48
N SER A 35 -23.43 -34.43 -18.05
CA SER A 35 -24.86 -34.55 -18.32
C SER A 35 -25.68 -34.12 -17.11
N PHE A 36 -26.82 -33.47 -17.34
CA PHE A 36 -27.75 -33.09 -16.28
C PHE A 36 -29.18 -33.06 -16.82
N THR A 37 -30.16 -33.13 -15.93
CA THR A 37 -31.56 -32.89 -16.26
C THR A 37 -31.89 -31.44 -15.96
N ASP A 38 -32.43 -30.72 -16.94
CA ASP A 38 -32.82 -29.32 -16.76
C ASP A 38 -34.15 -29.18 -15.99
N ALA A 39 -34.59 -27.94 -15.79
CA ALA A 39 -35.81 -27.63 -15.04
C ALA A 39 -37.10 -28.10 -15.74
N ASP A 40 -37.04 -28.32 -17.06
CA ASP A 40 -38.15 -28.79 -17.88
C ASP A 40 -38.18 -30.33 -17.96
N GLY A 41 -37.16 -31.00 -17.43
CA GLY A 41 -37.03 -32.45 -17.40
C GLY A 41 -36.26 -33.02 -18.59
N ASP A 42 -35.68 -32.17 -19.44
CA ASP A 42 -34.91 -32.62 -20.59
C ASP A 42 -33.47 -32.99 -20.17
N GLU A 43 -32.94 -34.04 -20.76
CA GLU A 43 -31.53 -34.40 -20.61
C GLU A 43 -30.66 -33.48 -21.46
N ARG A 44 -29.67 -32.84 -20.83
CA ARG A 44 -28.76 -31.87 -21.43
C ARG A 44 -27.32 -32.28 -21.18
N THR A 45 -26.45 -31.84 -22.07
CA THR A 45 -25.00 -31.94 -21.91
C THR A 45 -24.41 -30.54 -21.93
N GLY A 46 -23.37 -30.32 -21.14
CA GLY A 46 -22.61 -29.08 -21.17
C GLY A 46 -21.17 -29.27 -20.76
N VAL A 47 -20.38 -28.21 -20.88
CA VAL A 47 -18.95 -28.25 -20.59
C VAL A 47 -18.62 -27.24 -19.50
N ILE A 48 -18.08 -27.74 -18.38
CA ILE A 48 -17.50 -26.92 -17.33
C ILE A 48 -16.04 -26.66 -17.69
N ILE A 49 -15.62 -25.39 -17.67
CA ILE A 49 -14.23 -25.02 -17.93
C ILE A 49 -13.51 -24.83 -16.58
N LEU A 50 -12.58 -25.73 -16.26
CA LEU A 50 -11.75 -25.62 -15.07
C LEU A 50 -10.63 -24.58 -15.24
N ALA A 51 -10.11 -24.07 -14.12
CA ALA A 51 -8.94 -23.17 -14.17
C ALA A 51 -7.67 -23.88 -14.63
N ARG A 52 -7.54 -25.16 -14.29
CA ARG A 52 -6.40 -26.02 -14.67
C ARG A 52 -6.95 -27.39 -15.09
N PRO A 53 -6.22 -28.15 -15.93
CA PRO A 53 -6.59 -29.52 -16.23
C PRO A 53 -6.60 -30.34 -14.95
N GLU A 54 -7.74 -30.95 -14.63
CA GLU A 54 -7.90 -31.87 -13.51
C GLU A 54 -8.67 -33.10 -13.99
N ASP A 55 -8.33 -34.26 -13.42
CA ASP A 55 -9.02 -35.51 -13.70
C ASP A 55 -10.12 -35.72 -12.66
N ILE A 56 -11.37 -35.43 -13.05
CA ILE A 56 -12.54 -35.69 -12.22
C ILE A 56 -13.09 -37.07 -12.58
N PRO A 57 -13.26 -38.03 -11.65
CA PRO A 57 -13.73 -39.37 -12.01
C PRO A 57 -15.04 -39.35 -12.78
N ALA A 58 -15.11 -40.08 -13.89
CA ALA A 58 -16.35 -40.27 -14.63
C ALA A 58 -17.43 -40.87 -13.70
N GLY A 59 -18.64 -40.35 -13.80
CA GLY A 59 -19.75 -40.69 -12.90
C GLY A 59 -19.82 -39.86 -11.62
N ALA A 60 -18.83 -39.02 -11.32
CA ALA A 60 -18.89 -38.08 -10.18
C ALA A 60 -20.06 -37.11 -10.34
N GLN A 61 -20.71 -36.77 -9.23
CA GLN A 61 -21.79 -35.79 -9.20
C GLN A 61 -21.25 -34.40 -8.82
N LEU A 62 -21.66 -33.39 -9.57
CA LEU A 62 -21.31 -31.99 -9.37
C LEU A 62 -22.57 -31.14 -9.35
N GLY A 63 -22.63 -30.17 -8.45
CA GLY A 63 -23.65 -29.13 -8.53
C GLY A 63 -23.27 -28.14 -9.64
N VAL A 64 -24.19 -27.92 -10.58
CA VAL A 64 -23.96 -27.01 -11.71
C VAL A 64 -24.99 -25.90 -11.75
N GLN A 65 -24.60 -24.77 -12.34
CA GLN A 65 -25.43 -23.62 -12.67
C GLN A 65 -25.46 -23.46 -14.18
N TYR A 66 -26.61 -23.15 -14.76
CA TYR A 66 -26.76 -22.97 -16.21
C TYR A 66 -27.75 -21.84 -16.52
N ASP A 67 -27.58 -21.22 -17.68
CA ASP A 67 -28.54 -20.27 -18.23
C ASP A 67 -29.64 -21.04 -18.99
N PRO A 68 -30.93 -20.94 -18.61
CA PRO A 68 -31.99 -21.60 -19.36
C PRO A 68 -32.11 -21.12 -20.82
N ALA A 69 -31.60 -19.94 -21.17
CA ALA A 69 -31.55 -19.47 -22.55
C ALA A 69 -30.40 -20.07 -23.36
N GLU A 70 -29.35 -20.57 -22.70
CA GLU A 70 -28.16 -21.19 -23.29
C GLU A 70 -27.68 -22.36 -22.42
N PRO A 71 -28.43 -23.49 -22.37
CA PRO A 71 -28.23 -24.55 -21.39
C PRO A 71 -26.92 -25.32 -21.56
N GLU A 72 -26.23 -25.18 -22.69
CA GLU A 72 -24.92 -25.78 -22.95
C GLU A 72 -23.79 -25.07 -22.16
N ALA A 73 -24.01 -23.81 -21.75
CA ALA A 73 -23.09 -23.04 -20.93
C ALA A 73 -23.29 -23.37 -19.44
N VAL A 74 -22.43 -24.26 -18.94
CA VAL A 74 -22.54 -24.82 -17.58
C VAL A 74 -21.38 -24.37 -16.71
N TYR A 75 -21.72 -23.94 -15.49
CA TYR A 75 -20.78 -23.43 -14.50
C TYR A 75 -20.83 -24.29 -13.24
N ALA A 76 -19.71 -24.45 -12.57
CA ALA A 76 -19.62 -25.15 -11.29
C ALA A 76 -18.86 -24.32 -10.27
N GLU A 77 -19.10 -24.59 -8.98
CA GLU A 77 -18.33 -23.94 -7.93
C GLU A 77 -16.84 -24.27 -8.08
N GLY A 78 -16.00 -23.22 -8.14
CA GLY A 78 -14.55 -23.37 -8.32
C GLY A 78 -14.09 -23.49 -9.79
N ASP A 79 -15.00 -23.37 -10.75
CA ASP A 79 -14.64 -23.30 -12.18
C ASP A 79 -13.86 -22.02 -12.54
N ALA A 80 -13.37 -21.95 -13.78
CA ALA A 80 -12.58 -20.82 -14.25
C ALA A 80 -13.34 -19.48 -14.17
N ALA A 81 -14.66 -19.50 -14.40
CA ALA A 81 -15.48 -18.28 -14.38
C ALA A 81 -15.62 -17.73 -12.96
N HIS A 82 -15.97 -18.58 -11.99
CA HIS A 82 -16.06 -18.22 -10.58
C HIS A 82 -14.71 -17.74 -10.03
N LEU A 83 -13.62 -18.44 -10.37
CA LEU A 83 -12.28 -18.06 -9.96
C LEU A 83 -11.87 -16.70 -10.53
N THR A 84 -12.18 -16.43 -11.81
CA THR A 84 -11.92 -15.13 -12.43
C THR A 84 -12.64 -13.99 -11.71
N VAL A 85 -13.94 -14.16 -11.42
CA VAL A 85 -14.71 -13.14 -10.69
C VAL A 85 -14.18 -12.96 -9.27
N ARG A 86 -13.88 -14.05 -8.56
CA ARG A 86 -13.34 -14.01 -7.20
C ARG A 86 -12.01 -13.25 -7.14
N ASN A 87 -11.08 -13.55 -8.05
CA ASN A 87 -9.77 -12.90 -8.10
C ASN A 87 -9.91 -11.40 -8.41
N LEU A 88 -10.77 -11.02 -9.37
CA LEU A 88 -11.04 -9.61 -9.66
C LEU A 88 -11.62 -8.85 -8.45
N LEU A 89 -12.57 -9.45 -7.73
CA LEU A 89 -13.16 -8.83 -6.54
C LEU A 89 -12.15 -8.71 -5.41
N PHE A 90 -11.36 -9.75 -5.18
CA PHE A 90 -10.30 -9.76 -4.17
C PHE A 90 -9.24 -8.70 -4.46
N GLY A 91 -8.77 -8.62 -5.70
CA GLY A 91 -7.81 -7.60 -6.13
C GLY A 91 -8.36 -6.18 -5.97
N MET A 92 -9.59 -5.93 -6.44
CA MET A 92 -10.23 -4.63 -6.30
C MET A 92 -10.40 -4.20 -4.83
N PHE A 93 -10.75 -5.14 -3.95
CA PHE A 93 -10.86 -4.89 -2.52
C PHE A 93 -9.53 -4.41 -1.94
N TRP A 94 -8.43 -5.12 -2.20
CA TRP A 94 -7.13 -4.74 -1.66
C TRP A 94 -6.59 -3.44 -2.23
N VAL A 95 -6.73 -3.22 -3.53
CA VAL A 95 -6.36 -1.93 -4.16
C VAL A 95 -7.16 -0.79 -3.52
N GLY A 96 -8.48 -0.97 -3.38
CA GLY A 96 -9.35 0.00 -2.72
C GLY A 96 -8.94 0.27 -1.28
N LEU A 97 -8.61 -0.77 -0.51
CA LEU A 97 -8.16 -0.65 0.87
C LEU A 97 -6.84 0.12 0.99
N VAL A 98 -5.85 -0.20 0.14
CA VAL A 98 -4.55 0.50 0.11
C VAL A 98 -4.75 1.98 -0.21
N LEU A 99 -5.53 2.29 -1.25
CA LEU A 99 -5.83 3.67 -1.62
C LEU A 99 -6.57 4.42 -0.51
N LEU A 100 -7.53 3.77 0.15
CA LEU A 100 -8.26 4.35 1.27
C LEU A 100 -7.35 4.64 2.47
N VAL A 101 -6.42 3.74 2.80
CA VAL A 101 -5.42 3.97 3.87
C VAL A 101 -4.49 5.13 3.49
N CYS A 102 -4.00 5.18 2.26
CA CYS A 102 -3.17 6.28 1.76
C CYS A 102 -3.90 7.63 1.82
N ALA A 103 -5.15 7.67 1.37
CA ALA A 103 -6.00 8.84 1.42
C ALA A 103 -6.28 9.28 2.86
N ALA A 104 -6.65 8.34 3.75
CA ALA A 104 -6.92 8.63 5.16
C ALA A 104 -5.69 9.22 5.87
N ILE A 105 -4.49 8.67 5.64
CA ILE A 105 -3.24 9.21 6.20
C ILE A 105 -2.94 10.61 5.64
N THR A 106 -3.16 10.83 4.35
CA THR A 106 -2.94 12.13 3.70
C THR A 106 -3.91 13.19 4.22
N VAL A 107 -5.21 12.88 4.28
CA VAL A 107 -6.25 13.76 4.83
C VAL A 107 -5.99 14.06 6.30
N PHE A 108 -5.67 13.04 7.11
CA PHE A 108 -5.31 13.23 8.52
C PHE A 108 -4.16 14.23 8.67
N ARG A 109 -3.14 14.16 7.81
CA ARG A 109 -2.01 15.10 7.82
C ARG A 109 -2.42 16.51 7.41
N LEU A 110 -3.21 16.65 6.34
CA LEU A 110 -3.70 17.96 5.90
C LEU A 110 -4.57 18.63 6.96
N VAL A 111 -5.41 17.87 7.67
CA VAL A 111 -6.30 18.38 8.73
C VAL A 111 -5.54 18.68 10.03
N THR A 112 -4.51 17.90 10.37
CA THR A 112 -3.73 18.15 11.60
C THR A 112 -2.83 19.39 11.49
N ARG A 113 -2.34 19.73 10.30
CA ARG A 113 -1.49 20.91 10.07
C ARG A 113 -2.07 22.24 10.60
N PRO A 114 -3.28 22.67 10.20
CA PRO A 114 -3.86 23.92 10.71
C PRO A 114 -4.16 23.84 12.20
N ARG A 115 -4.60 22.69 12.70
CA ARG A 115 -4.88 22.48 14.14
C ARG A 115 -3.63 22.63 15.00
N LEU A 116 -2.46 22.25 14.50
CA LEU A 116 -1.20 22.42 15.22
C LEU A 116 -0.83 23.89 15.37
N ARG A 117 -1.04 24.71 14.32
CA ARG A 117 -0.75 26.16 14.36
C ARG A 117 -1.61 26.92 15.37
N GLN A 118 -2.79 26.40 15.69
CA GLN A 118 -3.72 27.02 16.65
C GLN A 118 -3.39 26.71 18.11
N ARG A 119 -2.42 25.82 18.39
CA ARG A 119 -2.08 25.47 19.76
C ARG A 119 -1.30 26.58 20.44
N ALA A 120 -1.43 26.62 21.77
CA ALA A 120 -0.69 27.53 22.64
C ALA A 120 0.82 27.43 22.37
N VAL A 121 1.48 28.58 22.37
CA VAL A 121 2.91 28.68 22.10
C VAL A 121 3.68 28.49 23.40
N THR A 122 4.70 27.64 23.36
CA THR A 122 5.68 27.46 24.43
C THR A 122 7.08 27.70 23.90
N THR A 123 8.02 28.02 24.77
CA THR A 123 9.44 28.19 24.43
C THR A 123 10.22 26.93 24.81
N ALA A 124 11.19 26.55 23.99
CA ALA A 124 12.11 25.45 24.25
C ALA A 124 13.46 25.75 23.61
N SER A 125 14.54 25.12 24.06
CA SER A 125 15.76 25.07 23.27
C SER A 125 15.75 23.82 22.39
N ALA A 126 16.38 23.91 21.22
CA ALA A 126 16.42 22.81 20.28
C ALA A 126 17.83 22.55 19.77
N ARG A 127 18.10 21.28 19.45
CA ARG A 127 19.24 20.87 18.64
C ARG A 127 18.80 19.84 17.60
N ARG A 128 19.44 19.86 16.44
CA ARG A 128 19.25 18.84 15.40
C ARG A 128 20.07 17.61 15.73
N VAL A 129 19.46 16.45 15.53
CA VAL A 129 20.11 15.15 15.60
C VAL A 129 19.65 14.32 14.41
N ARG A 130 20.55 13.53 13.84
CA ARG A 130 20.24 12.55 12.80
C ARG A 130 20.35 11.16 13.40
N VAL A 131 19.34 10.31 13.15
CA VAL A 131 19.35 8.93 13.63
C VAL A 131 19.23 7.98 12.46
N ARG A 132 20.25 7.14 12.29
CA ARG A 132 20.33 6.11 11.26
C ARG A 132 19.96 4.73 11.84
N ARG A 133 19.06 4.02 11.16
CA ARG A 133 18.67 2.64 11.51
C ARG A 133 18.45 1.82 10.22
N GLY A 134 19.45 1.02 9.86
CA GLY A 134 19.45 0.30 8.59
C GLY A 134 19.45 1.27 7.41
N LEU A 135 18.50 1.11 6.48
CA LEU A 135 18.30 2.01 5.34
C LEU A 135 17.53 3.29 5.68
N SER A 136 17.03 3.41 6.92
CA SER A 136 16.29 4.59 7.35
C SER A 136 17.23 5.62 7.96
N ASP A 137 17.12 6.84 7.45
CA ASP A 137 17.89 7.98 7.93
C ASP A 137 16.96 9.18 8.14
N ARG A 138 16.88 9.66 9.38
CA ARG A 138 15.83 10.58 9.80
C ARG A 138 16.39 11.72 10.64
N SER A 139 15.95 12.93 10.31
CA SER A 139 16.19 14.11 11.13
C SER A 139 15.22 14.19 12.32
N TRP A 140 15.78 14.51 13.48
CA TRP A 140 15.09 14.71 14.75
C TRP A 140 15.46 16.07 15.33
N LEU A 141 14.50 16.71 15.96
CA LEU A 141 14.74 17.80 16.90
C LEU A 141 14.71 17.24 18.32
N VAL A 142 15.77 17.49 19.06
CA VAL A 142 15.81 17.27 20.51
C VAL A 142 15.44 18.60 21.15
N LEU A 143 14.30 18.63 21.81
CA LEU A 143 13.77 19.81 22.49
C LEU A 143 14.01 19.67 23.98
N ASP A 144 14.57 20.70 24.60
CA ASP A 144 14.62 20.85 26.05
C ASP A 144 13.65 21.95 26.48
N HIS A 145 12.70 21.56 27.32
CA HIS A 145 11.76 22.48 27.97
C HIS A 145 11.89 22.35 29.49
N GLY A 146 12.77 23.17 30.07
CA GLY A 146 13.00 23.24 31.51
C GLY A 146 13.48 21.91 32.11
N GLY A 147 14.46 21.28 31.47
CA GLY A 147 15.05 19.99 31.87
C GLY A 147 14.31 18.75 31.36
N ALA A 148 13.16 18.93 30.71
CA ALA A 148 12.42 17.83 30.10
C ALA A 148 12.80 17.70 28.62
N VAL A 149 13.50 16.62 28.29
CA VAL A 149 13.93 16.33 26.92
C VAL A 149 12.82 15.61 26.15
N SER A 150 12.54 16.08 24.93
CA SER A 150 11.63 15.41 24.01
C SER A 150 12.20 15.34 22.61
N TRP A 151 11.87 14.25 21.92
CA TRP A 151 12.39 13.92 20.60
C TRP A 151 11.28 14.03 19.57
N VAL A 152 11.43 14.94 18.61
CA VAL A 152 10.43 15.20 17.58
C VAL A 152 11.02 14.81 16.23
N PRO A 153 10.48 13.80 15.54
CA PRO A 153 10.92 13.52 14.20
C PRO A 153 10.38 14.61 13.26
N VAL A 154 11.25 15.18 12.43
CA VAL A 154 10.91 16.28 11.52
C VAL A 154 11.21 15.92 10.07
N TYR A 155 10.62 16.67 9.15
CA TYR A 155 11.11 16.70 7.78
C TYR A 155 12.42 17.48 7.72
N TRP A 156 13.26 17.13 6.75
CA TRP A 156 14.39 17.99 6.44
C TRP A 156 13.88 19.36 5.98
N ASP A 157 14.50 20.41 6.52
CA ASP A 157 14.26 21.81 6.21
C ASP A 157 15.59 22.55 6.36
N GLU A 158 15.81 23.61 5.59
CA GLU A 158 17.03 24.40 5.65
C GLU A 158 17.23 25.02 7.05
N ALA A 159 16.16 25.50 7.68
CA ALA A 159 16.20 26.05 9.04
C ALA A 159 16.57 24.99 10.09
N VAL A 160 16.23 23.72 9.85
CA VAL A 160 16.69 22.60 10.70
C VAL A 160 18.18 22.35 10.49
N SER A 161 18.67 22.42 9.25
CA SER A 161 20.09 22.17 8.96
C SER A 161 21.04 23.26 9.48
N ALA A 162 20.58 24.50 9.58
CA ALA A 162 21.34 25.62 10.14
C ALA A 162 21.29 25.68 11.68
N LEU A 163 20.53 24.79 12.32
CA LEU A 163 20.24 24.86 13.75
C LEU A 163 21.50 24.58 14.58
N HIS A 164 21.86 25.53 15.42
CA HIS A 164 22.94 25.38 16.40
C HIS A 164 22.41 24.69 17.67
N ARG A 165 23.33 24.14 18.46
CA ARG A 165 22.96 23.51 19.74
C ARG A 165 22.29 24.54 20.66
N ASP A 166 21.24 24.10 21.36
CA ASP A 166 20.51 24.87 22.37
C ASP A 166 19.91 26.19 21.85
N THR A 167 19.59 26.23 20.55
CA THR A 167 18.96 27.40 19.93
C THR A 167 17.56 27.59 20.49
N PRO A 168 17.18 28.78 20.98
CA PRO A 168 15.83 29.04 21.46
C PRO A 168 14.85 29.00 20.30
N ILE A 169 13.78 28.22 20.45
CA ILE A 169 12.71 28.09 19.46
C ILE A 169 11.35 28.27 20.12
N THR A 170 10.33 28.49 19.29
CA THR A 170 8.93 28.44 19.73
C THR A 170 8.31 27.13 19.29
N VAL A 171 7.36 26.63 20.07
CA VAL A 171 6.67 25.37 19.81
C VAL A 171 5.18 25.56 20.04
N HIS A 172 4.36 25.27 19.03
CA HIS A 172 2.91 25.17 19.23
C HIS A 172 2.55 23.81 19.82
N GLY A 173 1.88 23.84 20.97
CA GLY A 173 1.61 22.68 21.82
C GLY A 173 2.59 22.56 22.98
N ASN A 174 2.36 21.59 23.85
CA ASN A 174 3.17 21.36 25.05
C ASN A 174 4.18 20.21 24.85
N PRO A 175 5.51 20.46 24.83
CA PRO A 175 6.55 19.43 24.63
C PRO A 175 6.58 18.33 25.69
N ARG A 176 5.92 18.50 26.85
CA ARG A 176 5.85 17.47 27.90
C ARG A 176 4.64 16.56 27.73
N ARG A 177 3.52 17.08 27.21
CA ARG A 177 2.21 16.40 27.22
C ARG A 177 1.72 16.00 25.84
N ASP A 178 1.90 16.86 24.85
CA ASP A 178 1.27 16.69 23.55
C ASP A 178 1.98 15.62 22.72
N ARG A 179 1.20 14.81 22.01
CA ARG A 179 1.71 13.77 21.10
C ARG A 179 2.25 14.35 19.80
N LEU A 180 1.65 15.44 19.31
CA LEU A 180 2.07 16.17 18.12
C LEU A 180 2.28 17.63 18.50
N ILE A 181 3.42 18.18 18.14
CA ILE A 181 3.79 19.58 18.37
C ILE A 181 4.38 20.16 17.09
N LEU A 182 4.31 21.47 16.93
CA LEU A 182 4.84 22.17 15.77
C LEU A 182 5.97 23.12 16.21
N PRO A 183 7.24 22.70 16.08
CA PRO A 183 8.39 23.57 16.27
C PRO A 183 8.40 24.69 15.22
N VAL A 184 8.88 25.86 15.61
CA VAL A 184 9.05 27.02 14.76
C VAL A 184 10.44 27.60 15.01
N ILE A 185 11.29 27.53 13.99
CA ILE A 185 12.68 28.01 13.98
C ILE A 185 12.71 29.27 13.10
N ASP A 186 13.12 30.41 13.65
CA ASP A 186 13.19 31.69 12.90
C ASP A 186 11.91 32.00 12.09
N ARG A 187 10.75 31.84 12.73
CA ARG A 187 9.40 32.00 12.14
C ARG A 187 9.03 30.97 11.07
N THR A 188 9.89 30.00 10.79
CA THR A 188 9.64 28.90 9.85
C THR A 188 9.05 27.70 10.59
N PRO A 189 7.81 27.28 10.28
CA PRO A 189 7.19 26.12 10.91
C PRO A 189 7.81 24.83 10.39
N ILE A 190 8.40 24.05 11.30
CA ILE A 190 9.05 22.78 10.99
C ILE A 190 8.06 21.65 11.19
N TRP A 191 7.59 21.07 10.09
CA TRP A 191 6.57 20.04 10.17
C TRP A 191 7.11 18.74 10.78
N PRO A 192 6.45 18.19 11.81
CA PRO A 192 6.82 16.89 12.35
C PRO A 192 6.46 15.80 11.33
N SER A 193 7.36 14.84 11.13
CA SER A 193 7.11 13.64 10.33
C SER A 193 6.48 12.51 11.16
N GLY A 194 6.27 12.72 12.47
CA GLY A 194 5.68 11.75 13.39
C GLY A 194 5.43 12.29 14.79
N ALA A 195 5.01 11.41 15.71
CA ALA A 195 4.73 11.78 17.09
C ALA A 195 6.00 12.07 17.89
N ARG A 196 5.88 12.99 18.85
CA ARG A 196 6.87 13.27 19.90
C ARG A 196 7.15 12.00 20.71
N ARG A 197 8.41 11.81 21.09
CA ARG A 197 8.86 10.76 22.00
C ARG A 197 9.52 11.37 23.24
N GLY A 198 9.39 10.69 24.37
CA GLY A 198 10.07 11.06 25.62
C GLY A 198 11.49 10.48 25.74
N SER A 199 11.90 9.63 24.81
CA SER A 199 13.20 8.95 24.81
C SER A 199 13.82 8.95 23.42
N ALA A 200 15.15 8.77 23.40
CA ALA A 200 15.92 8.70 22.17
C ALA A 200 15.41 7.55 21.26
N PRO A 201 15.29 7.78 19.95
CA PRO A 201 14.97 6.72 19.01
C PRO A 201 16.10 5.69 18.96
N LYS A 202 15.77 4.42 18.68
CA LYS A 202 16.77 3.37 18.44
C LYS A 202 17.52 3.66 17.14
N GLY A 203 18.85 3.62 17.17
CA GLY A 203 19.71 3.78 16.02
C GLY A 203 21.03 4.44 16.40
N GLU A 204 21.88 4.64 15.40
CA GLU A 204 23.11 5.41 15.53
C GLU A 204 22.77 6.90 15.51
N GLU A 205 23.16 7.61 16.57
CA GLU A 205 22.96 9.04 16.72
C GLU A 205 24.16 9.80 16.17
N THR A 206 23.90 10.77 15.30
CA THR A 206 24.93 11.71 14.83
C THR A 206 24.39 13.12 14.96
N GLN A 207 25.18 14.03 15.54
CA GLN A 207 24.89 15.45 15.56
C GLN A 207 25.64 16.11 14.39
N PRO A 208 25.01 16.35 13.24
CA PRO A 208 25.67 17.00 12.12
C PRO A 208 26.06 18.43 12.47
N ALA A 209 27.20 18.90 11.96
CA ALA A 209 27.58 20.30 12.05
C ALA A 209 26.52 21.18 11.36
N PRO A 210 26.22 22.39 11.90
CA PRO A 210 25.34 23.33 11.23
C PRO A 210 25.82 23.62 9.81
N GLU A 211 24.91 23.59 8.84
CA GLU A 211 25.22 23.89 7.45
C GLU A 211 24.92 25.36 7.12
N ASP A 212 25.74 25.97 6.27
CA ASP A 212 25.47 27.31 5.76
C ASP A 212 24.22 27.32 4.85
N PRO A 213 23.29 28.27 5.05
CA PRO A 213 22.00 28.33 4.34
C PRO A 213 22.13 28.62 2.84
N VAL A 214 23.33 28.90 2.33
CA VAL A 214 23.56 29.30 0.93
C VAL A 214 23.38 28.13 -0.05
N ARG A 215 23.45 26.88 0.42
CA ARG A 215 23.46 25.70 -0.45
C ARG A 215 22.08 25.08 -0.62
N ARG A 216 21.23 25.72 -1.43
CA ARG A 216 19.93 25.12 -1.86
C ARG A 216 20.16 23.74 -2.45
N ARG A 217 19.51 22.74 -1.89
CA ARG A 217 19.58 21.36 -2.42
C ARG A 217 18.59 21.17 -3.53
N SER A 218 19.01 20.52 -4.61
CA SER A 218 18.13 20.28 -5.74
C SER A 218 17.08 19.21 -5.39
N LEU A 219 15.83 19.49 -5.75
CA LEU A 219 14.74 18.50 -5.71
C LEU A 219 15.12 17.20 -6.42
N ALA A 220 15.94 17.27 -7.47
CA ALA A 220 16.47 16.11 -8.18
C ALA A 220 17.31 15.18 -7.30
N ARG A 221 18.09 15.70 -6.35
CA ARG A 221 18.88 14.88 -5.41
C ARG A 221 17.97 14.21 -4.39
N GLN A 222 16.92 14.89 -3.93
CA GLN A 222 15.91 14.31 -3.04
C GLN A 222 15.13 13.19 -3.73
N VAL A 223 14.62 13.43 -4.93
CA VAL A 223 13.92 12.42 -5.74
C VAL A 223 14.81 11.20 -6.01
N ARG A 224 16.11 11.40 -6.27
CA ARG A 224 17.05 10.30 -6.48
C ARG A 224 17.25 9.43 -5.22
N GLY A 225 17.29 10.06 -4.05
CA GLY A 225 17.36 9.34 -2.77
C GLY A 225 16.11 8.51 -2.51
N ASP A 226 14.93 9.07 -2.80
CA ASP A 226 13.65 8.39 -2.60
C ASP A 226 13.37 7.32 -3.69
N ALA A 227 13.95 7.47 -4.89
CA ALA A 227 13.78 6.54 -6.01
C ALA A 227 14.39 5.15 -5.77
N GLY A 228 15.31 5.00 -4.81
CA GLY A 228 15.90 3.69 -4.50
C GLY A 228 14.85 2.65 -4.09
N ALA A 229 13.77 3.08 -3.42
CA ALA A 229 12.66 2.21 -3.05
C ALA A 229 11.89 1.68 -4.28
N LEU A 230 11.85 2.44 -5.39
CA LEU A 230 11.12 2.04 -6.60
C LEU A 230 11.68 0.79 -7.26
N LEU A 231 12.94 0.44 -7.01
CA LEU A 231 13.55 -0.81 -7.48
C LEU A 231 12.84 -2.06 -6.94
N PHE A 232 12.15 -1.95 -5.80
CA PHE A 232 11.37 -3.05 -5.23
C PHE A 232 9.96 -3.15 -5.80
N ALA A 233 9.46 -2.13 -6.52
CA ALA A 233 8.10 -2.15 -7.05
C ALA A 233 7.83 -3.32 -8.01
N PRO A 234 8.74 -3.66 -8.96
CA PRO A 234 8.56 -4.83 -9.82
C PRO A 234 8.57 -6.15 -9.05
N LEU A 235 9.34 -6.26 -7.95
CA LEU A 235 9.35 -7.48 -7.12
C LEU A 235 7.99 -7.70 -6.44
N PHE A 236 7.37 -6.63 -5.92
CA PHE A 236 6.00 -6.70 -5.39
C PHE A 236 4.98 -6.99 -6.48
N GLY A 237 5.13 -6.39 -7.66
CA GLY A 237 4.28 -6.68 -8.80
C GLY A 237 4.35 -8.14 -9.25
N LEU A 238 5.54 -8.73 -9.25
CA LEU A 238 5.76 -10.13 -9.59
C LEU A 238 5.14 -11.06 -8.55
N LEU A 239 5.36 -10.79 -7.26
CA LEU A 239 4.76 -11.56 -6.17
C LEU A 239 3.24 -11.53 -6.25
N TRP A 240 2.66 -10.35 -6.52
CA TRP A 240 1.22 -10.19 -6.71
C TRP A 240 0.71 -11.00 -7.89
N ALA A 241 1.34 -10.85 -9.05
CA ALA A 241 0.94 -11.53 -10.27
C ALA A 241 1.02 -13.05 -10.14
N TYR A 242 2.04 -13.55 -9.44
CA TYR A 242 2.20 -14.95 -9.11
C TYR A 242 1.09 -15.47 -8.18
N THR A 243 0.73 -14.69 -7.15
CA THR A 243 -0.28 -15.10 -6.17
C THR A 243 -1.70 -15.10 -6.74
N ASP A 244 -2.00 -14.15 -7.65
CA ASP A 244 -3.33 -13.92 -8.21
C ASP A 244 -3.52 -14.57 -9.60
N ASP A 245 -2.48 -15.22 -10.14
CA ASP A 245 -2.42 -15.80 -11.49
C ASP A 245 -2.86 -14.82 -12.59
N SER A 246 -2.57 -13.53 -12.39
CA SER A 246 -3.10 -12.43 -13.20
C SER A 246 -2.24 -12.07 -14.41
N GLY A 247 -1.10 -12.76 -14.59
CA GLY A 247 -0.21 -12.61 -15.73
C GLY A 247 0.41 -11.22 -15.87
N VAL A 248 0.73 -10.84 -17.11
CA VAL A 248 1.49 -9.61 -17.43
C VAL A 248 0.73 -8.33 -17.08
N SER A 249 -0.59 -8.30 -17.32
CA SER A 249 -1.41 -7.12 -17.01
C SER A 249 -1.51 -6.88 -15.51
N GLY A 250 -1.72 -7.93 -14.71
CA GLY A 250 -1.68 -7.86 -13.25
C GLY A 250 -0.33 -7.43 -12.71
N PHE A 251 0.76 -7.96 -13.28
CA PHE A 251 2.13 -7.54 -12.96
C PHE A 251 2.35 -6.04 -13.17
N LEU A 252 1.96 -5.49 -14.33
CA LEU A 252 2.14 -4.07 -14.63
C LEU A 252 1.31 -3.18 -13.68
N ALA A 253 0.05 -3.55 -13.45
CA ALA A 253 -0.82 -2.80 -12.55
C ALA A 253 -0.31 -2.81 -11.10
N ALA A 254 0.06 -3.99 -10.59
CA ALA A 254 0.60 -4.15 -9.24
C ALA A 254 1.95 -3.45 -9.07
N THR A 255 2.81 -3.46 -10.09
CA THR A 255 4.08 -2.73 -10.10
C THR A 255 3.84 -1.22 -10.03
N ALA A 256 2.93 -0.69 -10.85
CA ALA A 256 2.60 0.74 -10.84
C ALA A 256 2.02 1.19 -9.49
N LEU A 257 1.11 0.40 -8.91
CA LEU A 257 0.57 0.67 -7.57
C LEU A 257 1.66 0.63 -6.51
N SER A 258 2.53 -0.39 -6.53
CA SER A 258 3.65 -0.53 -5.60
C SER A 258 4.62 0.64 -5.72
N ALA A 259 4.92 1.08 -6.95
CA ALA A 259 5.75 2.25 -7.20
C ALA A 259 5.12 3.52 -6.61
N GLY A 260 3.81 3.72 -6.80
CA GLY A 260 3.08 4.83 -6.20
C GLY A 260 3.15 4.82 -4.67
N VAL A 261 2.95 3.67 -4.04
CA VAL A 261 3.06 3.52 -2.57
C VAL A 261 4.49 3.74 -2.08
N LEU A 262 5.49 3.14 -2.75
CA LEU A 262 6.90 3.26 -2.39
C LEU A 262 7.42 4.69 -2.59
N PHE A 263 6.88 5.43 -3.55
CA PHE A 263 7.14 6.87 -3.70
C PHE A 263 6.45 7.71 -2.63
N TRP A 264 5.23 7.31 -2.23
CA TRP A 264 4.44 8.00 -1.21
C TRP A 264 5.01 7.81 0.21
N LEU A 265 5.57 6.64 0.54
CA LEU A 265 6.06 6.34 1.90
C LEU A 265 7.16 7.30 2.41
N PRO A 266 8.23 7.63 1.66
CA PRO A 266 9.22 8.62 2.07
C PRO A 266 8.60 9.99 2.39
N SER A 267 7.58 10.40 1.63
CA SER A 267 6.84 11.64 1.88
C SER A 267 6.15 11.65 3.25
N ILE A 268 5.88 10.48 3.84
CA ILE A 268 5.26 10.34 5.17
C ILE A 268 6.31 10.36 6.27
N PHE A 269 7.36 9.58 6.10
CA PHE A 269 8.35 9.36 7.16
C PHE A 269 9.37 10.49 7.27
N GLY A 270 9.55 11.25 6.20
CA GLY A 270 10.56 12.30 6.08
C GLY A 270 11.94 11.69 5.86
N SER A 271 12.46 11.84 4.65
CA SER A 271 13.84 11.52 4.31
C SER A 271 14.75 12.72 4.55
N ASP A 272 15.98 12.46 4.99
CA ASP A 272 17.04 13.46 5.07
C ASP A 272 17.96 13.34 3.84
N PRO A 273 18.01 14.35 2.93
CA PRO A 273 18.84 14.30 1.73
C PRO A 273 20.33 14.53 2.00
N THR A 274 20.76 14.67 3.27
CA THR A 274 22.19 14.88 3.61
C THR A 274 23.09 13.72 3.22
N GLY A 275 22.58 12.47 3.19
CA GLY A 275 23.38 11.27 2.92
C GLY A 275 24.58 11.10 3.87
N PRO A 276 25.22 9.92 3.94
CA PRO A 276 26.61 9.88 4.38
C PRO A 276 27.42 10.69 3.38
N ARG A 277 28.21 11.67 3.83
CA ARG A 277 29.33 12.14 3.00
C ARG A 277 30.35 11.00 3.02
N ASP A 278 30.84 10.61 1.86
CA ASP A 278 32.13 9.94 1.79
C ASP A 278 33.15 10.91 2.42
N GLU A 279 33.69 10.52 3.57
CA GLU A 279 34.96 11.05 4.07
C GLU A 279 36.09 10.54 3.18
#